data_AF-A0A6J6MCH3-F1
#
_entry.id   AF-A0A6J6MCH3-F1
#
_cell.length_a   1.000
_cell.length_b   1.000
_cell.length_c   1.000
_cell.angle_alpha   90.00
_cell.angle_beta   90.00
_cell.angle_gamma   90.00
#
_symmetry.space_group_name_H-M   'P 1'
#
loop_
_entity.id
_entity.type
_entity.pdbx_description
1 polymer ?
#
loop_
_entity_poly.entity_id
_entity_poly.type
_entity_poly.pdbx_seq_one_letter_code
_entity_poly.pdbx_strand_id
1 'polypeptide(L)'
;MVAIIIEAIAGVGAKSADNPLGWGLNVPKLPESVTSTPDLGLLGQFNLFGSFESIGVIAAILAIFSLMLSDFFDTMGTAFGLATEADLLDKEGNIPHFESILVVDSLAAVAGGVGSVSSNTSYIESASGIGEGARTGIASLVTGLLFLIAMFFSPLVTVIPYEAATPALVIVGFLMMTQIRHIDFTDYSIGIPAFLTIALMPFTYSITNGIGAGFVSWVIIKIATGKIKEINWLMWVISIAFIVYFAINPIEQLLGVAG
;
A
#
# COMPACT_ATOMS: atom_id res chain seq x y z
N MET A 1 -23.20 12.52 7.32
CA MET A 1 -24.49 13.17 7.66
C MET A 1 -24.42 14.69 7.61
N VAL A 2 -23.44 15.34 8.26
CA VAL A 2 -23.28 16.81 8.19
C VAL A 2 -23.11 17.31 6.75
N ALA A 3 -22.35 16.61 5.90
CA ALA A 3 -22.20 16.97 4.49
C ALA A 3 -23.49 16.91 3.66
N ILE A 4 -24.40 15.98 3.97
CA ILE A 4 -25.72 15.88 3.31
C ILE A 4 -26.60 17.07 3.73
N ILE A 5 -26.52 17.48 4.99
CA ILE A 5 -27.24 18.65 5.52
C ILE A 5 -26.69 19.93 4.87
N ILE A 6 -25.37 20.03 4.72
CA ILE A 6 -24.72 21.15 4.02
C ILE A 6 -25.15 21.18 2.55
N GLU A 7 -25.15 20.06 1.83
CA GLU A 7 -25.61 20.04 0.44
C GLU A 7 -27.10 20.38 0.31
N ALA A 8 -27.95 19.87 1.22
CA ALA A 8 -29.38 20.14 1.21
C ALA A 8 -29.75 21.60 1.54
N ILE A 9 -28.92 22.31 2.31
CA ILE A 9 -29.16 23.71 2.70
C ILE A 9 -28.44 24.69 1.77
N ALA A 10 -27.20 24.39 1.38
CA ALA A 10 -26.34 25.30 0.64
C ALA A 10 -26.29 25.04 -0.87
N GLY A 11 -26.82 23.90 -1.36
CA GLY A 11 -26.90 23.59 -2.78
C GLY A 11 -25.56 23.67 -3.50
N VAL A 12 -24.50 23.17 -2.86
CA VAL A 12 -23.11 23.39 -3.25
C VAL A 12 -22.79 22.72 -4.58
N GLY A 13 -23.45 21.59 -4.90
CA GLY A 13 -23.38 20.94 -6.21
C GLY A 13 -22.02 20.29 -6.52
N ALA A 14 -21.91 19.68 -7.71
CA ALA A 14 -20.66 19.04 -8.17
C ALA A 14 -19.63 20.08 -8.61
N LYS A 15 -18.35 19.79 -8.39
CA LYS A 15 -17.25 20.59 -8.93
C LYS A 15 -17.26 20.52 -10.46
N SER A 16 -17.46 21.67 -11.11
CA SER A 16 -17.44 21.82 -12.57
C SER A 16 -16.64 23.05 -12.97
N ALA A 17 -16.44 23.27 -14.27
CA ALA A 17 -15.78 24.47 -14.80
C ALA A 17 -16.48 25.77 -14.36
N ASP A 18 -17.78 25.71 -14.10
CA ASP A 18 -18.61 26.85 -13.65
C ASP A 18 -18.77 26.90 -12.11
N ASN A 19 -18.37 25.84 -11.39
CA ASN A 19 -18.43 25.76 -9.93
C ASN A 19 -17.15 25.15 -9.33
N PRO A 20 -16.08 25.94 -9.16
CA PRO A 20 -14.80 25.44 -8.67
C PRO A 20 -14.79 25.08 -7.18
N LEU A 21 -15.80 25.52 -6.40
CA LEU A 21 -15.96 25.25 -4.96
C LEU A 21 -16.97 24.14 -4.65
N GLY A 22 -17.52 23.48 -5.68
CA GLY A 22 -18.42 22.33 -5.54
C GLY A 22 -17.77 21.13 -4.85
N TRP A 23 -18.57 20.17 -4.38
CA TRP A 23 -18.09 18.87 -3.89
C TRP A 23 -17.27 18.17 -4.98
N GLY A 24 -16.17 17.51 -4.60
CA GLY A 24 -15.25 16.84 -5.53
C GLY A 24 -15.85 15.62 -6.23
N LEU A 25 -15.16 14.48 -6.15
CA LEU A 25 -15.49 13.27 -6.92
C LEU A 25 -16.91 12.72 -6.68
N ASN A 26 -17.56 13.03 -5.54
CA ASN A 26 -18.93 12.62 -5.22
C ASN A 26 -19.72 13.77 -4.58
N VAL A 27 -20.97 13.98 -5.02
CA VAL A 27 -21.93 14.91 -4.39
C VAL A 27 -22.74 14.17 -3.32
N PRO A 28 -22.73 14.59 -2.05
CA PRO A 28 -23.52 13.97 -0.98
C PRO A 28 -25.02 14.17 -1.21
N LYS A 29 -25.70 13.18 -1.81
CA LYS A 29 -27.16 13.17 -1.94
C LYS A 29 -27.78 12.18 -0.97
N LEU A 30 -29.02 12.43 -0.53
CA LEU A 30 -29.78 11.39 0.16
C LEU A 30 -29.97 10.21 -0.81
N PRO A 31 -29.59 8.98 -0.43
CA PRO A 31 -29.74 7.84 -1.30
C PRO A 31 -31.23 7.51 -1.44
N GLU A 32 -31.71 7.33 -2.66
CA GLU A 32 -33.12 6.99 -2.95
C GLU A 32 -33.51 5.60 -2.43
N SER A 33 -32.51 4.75 -2.12
CA SER A 33 -32.68 3.44 -1.50
C SER A 33 -31.53 3.16 -0.52
N VAL A 34 -31.87 2.58 0.64
CA VAL A 34 -30.89 2.22 1.68
C VAL A 34 -30.15 0.92 1.34
N THR A 35 -30.75 0.09 0.49
CA THR A 35 -30.22 -1.22 0.09
C THR A 35 -30.29 -1.41 -1.41
N SER A 36 -29.21 -1.88 -2.03
CA SER A 36 -29.18 -2.32 -3.43
C SER A 36 -28.64 -3.74 -3.54
N THR A 37 -28.99 -4.45 -4.62
CA THR A 37 -28.30 -5.69 -4.99
C THR A 37 -26.85 -5.36 -5.37
N PRO A 38 -25.83 -5.97 -4.76
CA PRO A 38 -24.45 -5.75 -5.14
C PRO A 38 -24.23 -6.04 -6.63
N ASP A 39 -23.58 -5.14 -7.35
CA ASP A 39 -23.17 -5.39 -8.74
C ASP A 39 -21.89 -6.23 -8.74
N LEU A 40 -22.06 -7.51 -9.06
CA LEU A 40 -20.97 -8.48 -9.18
C LEU A 40 -20.58 -8.72 -10.65
N GLY A 41 -21.02 -7.86 -11.58
CA GLY A 41 -20.80 -8.04 -13.02
C GLY A 41 -19.32 -8.06 -13.43
N LEU A 42 -18.45 -7.47 -12.62
CA LEU A 42 -17.00 -7.49 -12.81
C LEU A 42 -16.34 -8.79 -12.34
N LEU A 43 -17.00 -9.61 -11.50
CA LEU A 43 -16.41 -10.87 -11.04
C LEU A 43 -16.11 -11.78 -12.23
N GLY A 44 -14.84 -12.21 -12.35
CA GLY A 44 -14.39 -13.05 -13.45
C GLY A 44 -14.07 -12.28 -14.74
N GLN A 45 -14.24 -10.95 -14.78
CA GLN A 45 -13.78 -10.11 -15.89
C GLN A 45 -12.30 -9.73 -15.71
N PHE A 46 -11.42 -10.72 -15.61
CA PHE A 46 -9.98 -10.49 -15.56
C PHE A 46 -9.35 -10.91 -16.87
N ASN A 47 -8.37 -10.13 -17.34
CA ASN A 47 -7.62 -10.45 -18.54
C ASN A 47 -6.13 -10.54 -18.21
N LEU A 48 -5.60 -11.76 -18.23
CA LEU A 48 -4.18 -12.02 -17.98
C LEU A 48 -3.27 -11.45 -19.08
N PHE A 49 -3.77 -11.37 -20.32
CA PHE A 49 -3.00 -10.93 -21.49
C PHE A 49 -3.33 -9.50 -21.92
N GLY A 50 -4.39 -8.90 -21.39
CA GLY A 50 -4.89 -7.58 -21.80
C GLY A 50 -3.87 -6.46 -21.57
N SER A 51 -3.09 -6.55 -20.50
CA SER A 51 -1.98 -5.62 -20.25
C SER A 51 -0.87 -5.75 -21.31
N PHE A 52 -0.56 -6.97 -21.77
CA PHE A 52 0.46 -7.20 -22.80
C PHE A 52 0.03 -6.67 -24.17
N GLU A 53 -1.27 -6.73 -24.48
CA GLU A 53 -1.85 -6.16 -25.71
C GLU A 53 -1.93 -4.62 -25.66
N SER A 54 -2.24 -4.06 -24.48
CA SER A 54 -2.52 -2.62 -24.33
C SER A 54 -1.25 -1.76 -24.27
N ILE A 55 -0.23 -2.20 -23.53
CA ILE A 55 0.99 -1.42 -23.28
C ILE A 55 2.26 -2.07 -23.86
N GLY A 56 2.12 -3.24 -24.49
CA GLY A 56 3.24 -3.99 -25.05
C GLY A 56 3.97 -4.85 -24.01
N VAL A 57 4.65 -5.88 -24.49
CA VAL A 57 5.25 -6.94 -23.64
C VAL A 57 6.26 -6.39 -22.66
N ILE A 58 7.15 -5.49 -23.10
CA ILE A 58 8.22 -4.94 -22.25
C ILE A 58 7.62 -4.07 -21.13
N ALA A 59 6.72 -3.14 -21.46
CA ALA A 59 6.09 -2.27 -20.46
C ALA A 59 5.20 -3.05 -19.49
N ALA A 60 4.49 -4.07 -19.97
CA ALA A 60 3.70 -4.96 -19.11
C ALA A 60 4.57 -5.71 -18.11
N ILE A 61 5.71 -6.27 -18.55
CA ILE A 61 6.66 -6.96 -17.66
C ILE A 61 7.24 -5.99 -16.62
N LEU A 62 7.62 -4.78 -17.03
CA LEU A 62 8.15 -3.76 -16.12
C LEU A 62 7.10 -3.31 -15.09
N ALA A 63 5.85 -3.11 -15.52
CA ALA A 63 4.75 -2.76 -14.64
C ALA A 63 4.44 -3.88 -13.62
N ILE A 64 4.35 -5.14 -14.09
CA ILE A 64 4.16 -6.31 -13.22
C ILE A 64 5.29 -6.43 -12.21
N PHE A 65 6.54 -6.30 -12.66
CA PHE A 65 7.71 -6.37 -11.78
C PHE A 65 7.70 -5.27 -10.72
N SER A 66 7.38 -4.03 -11.13
CA SER A 66 7.27 -2.88 -10.21
C SER A 66 6.16 -3.07 -9.17
N LEU A 67 4.97 -3.50 -9.60
CA LEU A 67 3.84 -3.78 -8.73
C LEU A 67 4.13 -4.94 -7.78
N MET A 68 4.74 -6.03 -8.28
CA MET A 68 5.15 -7.17 -7.48
C MET A 68 6.16 -6.78 -6.40
N LEU A 69 7.19 -5.98 -6.74
CA LEU A 69 8.13 -5.49 -5.74
C LEU A 69 7.43 -4.59 -4.71
N SER A 70 6.56 -3.68 -5.16
CA SER A 70 5.83 -2.79 -4.26
C SER A 70 4.95 -3.58 -3.28
N ASP A 71 4.18 -4.55 -3.79
CA ASP A 71 3.28 -5.42 -3.00
C ASP A 71 4.08 -6.30 -2.04
N PHE A 72 5.16 -6.94 -2.50
CA PHE A 72 6.05 -7.74 -1.65
C PHE A 72 6.60 -6.95 -0.47
N PHE A 73 7.05 -5.71 -0.69
CA PHE A 73 7.57 -4.89 0.39
C PHE A 73 6.48 -4.29 1.29
N ASP A 74 5.30 -3.99 0.74
CA ASP A 74 4.16 -3.53 1.52
C ASP A 74 3.69 -4.63 2.49
N THR A 75 3.54 -5.86 2.00
CA THR A 75 3.21 -7.03 2.82
C THR A 75 4.28 -7.28 3.87
N MET A 76 5.58 -7.17 3.52
CA MET A 76 6.65 -7.31 4.50
C MET A 76 6.61 -6.25 5.59
N GLY A 77 6.49 -4.99 5.20
CA GLY A 77 6.49 -3.85 6.11
C GLY A 77 5.28 -3.89 7.03
N THR A 78 4.11 -4.22 6.47
CA THR A 78 2.87 -4.32 7.22
C THR A 78 2.87 -5.54 8.14
N ALA A 79 3.31 -6.72 7.68
CA ALA A 79 3.42 -7.90 8.53
C ALA A 79 4.37 -7.67 9.72
N PHE A 80 5.53 -7.03 9.46
CA PHE A 80 6.48 -6.70 10.53
C PHE A 80 5.93 -5.66 11.50
N GLY A 81 5.30 -4.59 10.99
CA GLY A 81 4.68 -3.55 11.81
C GLY A 81 3.58 -4.12 12.71
N LEU A 82 2.67 -4.92 12.15
CA LEU A 82 1.59 -5.56 12.90
C LEU A 82 2.10 -6.62 13.88
N ALA A 83 3.11 -7.42 13.51
CA ALA A 83 3.70 -8.42 14.41
C ALA A 83 4.40 -7.77 15.61
N THR A 84 5.07 -6.64 15.38
CA THR A 84 5.68 -5.83 16.44
C THR A 84 4.62 -5.26 17.38
N GLU A 85 3.57 -4.64 16.83
CA GLU A 85 2.47 -4.07 17.63
C GLU A 85 1.70 -5.14 18.42
N ALA A 86 1.56 -6.34 17.86
CA ALA A 86 0.86 -7.46 18.49
C ALA A 86 1.70 -8.24 19.51
N ASP A 87 2.98 -7.92 19.66
CA ASP A 87 3.95 -8.68 20.47
C ASP A 87 4.01 -10.16 20.04
N LEU A 88 4.05 -10.39 18.72
CA LEU A 88 4.08 -11.72 18.08
C LEU A 88 5.45 -12.11 17.52
N LEU A 89 6.46 -11.25 17.68
CA LEU A 89 7.83 -11.57 17.29
C LEU A 89 8.41 -12.65 18.21
N ASP A 90 9.25 -13.53 17.65
CA ASP A 90 9.98 -14.51 18.44
C ASP A 90 11.11 -13.85 19.25
N LYS A 91 11.83 -14.67 20.04
CA LYS A 91 12.94 -14.20 20.90
C LYS A 91 14.11 -13.60 20.12
N GLU A 92 14.18 -13.87 18.82
CA GLU A 92 15.22 -13.40 17.92
C GLU A 92 14.75 -12.16 17.13
N GLY A 93 13.51 -11.71 17.34
CA GLY A 93 12.91 -10.58 16.65
C GLY A 93 12.35 -10.93 15.27
N ASN A 94 12.20 -12.22 14.95
CA ASN A 94 11.67 -12.67 13.66
C ASN A 94 10.17 -12.94 13.74
N ILE A 95 9.50 -12.87 12.59
CA ILE A 95 8.09 -13.21 12.46
C ILE A 95 7.95 -14.73 12.31
N PRO A 96 7.23 -15.43 13.21
CA PRO A 96 6.96 -16.86 13.05
C PRO A 96 6.18 -17.12 11.76
N HIS A 97 6.54 -18.17 11.02
CA HIS A 97 5.83 -18.60 9.80
C HIS A 97 5.73 -17.51 8.71
N PHE A 98 6.76 -16.67 8.59
CA PHE A 98 6.80 -15.58 7.62
C PHE A 98 6.50 -16.02 6.17
N GLU A 99 7.02 -17.17 5.73
CA GLU A 99 6.71 -17.73 4.40
C GLU A 99 5.21 -18.01 4.22
N SER A 100 4.54 -18.52 5.26
CA SER A 100 3.10 -18.77 5.21
C SER A 100 2.30 -17.48 5.09
N ILE A 101 2.75 -16.40 5.75
CA ILE A 101 2.14 -15.07 5.64
C ILE A 101 2.24 -14.58 4.18
N LEU A 102 3.42 -14.65 3.58
CA LEU A 102 3.63 -14.24 2.18
C LEU A 102 2.79 -15.06 1.19
N VAL A 103 2.65 -16.36 1.42
CA VAL A 103 1.83 -17.24 0.57
C VAL A 103 0.35 -16.88 0.67
N VAL A 104 -0.16 -16.65 1.88
CA VAL A 104 -1.57 -16.26 2.09
C VAL A 104 -1.86 -14.91 1.45
N ASP A 105 -0.94 -13.95 1.60
CA ASP A 105 -1.04 -12.63 0.99
C ASP A 105 -1.01 -12.70 -0.55
N SER A 106 -0.10 -13.48 -1.12
CA SER A 106 -0.05 -13.71 -2.58
C SER A 106 -1.35 -14.37 -3.10
N LEU A 107 -1.93 -15.31 -2.34
CA LEU A 107 -3.22 -15.91 -2.68
C LEU A 107 -4.37 -14.89 -2.60
N ALA A 108 -4.32 -13.98 -1.62
CA ALA A 108 -5.29 -12.89 -1.48
C ALA A 108 -5.17 -11.89 -2.65
N ALA A 109 -3.95 -11.54 -3.05
CA ALA A 109 -3.67 -10.70 -4.22
C ALA A 109 -4.23 -11.31 -5.50
N VAL A 110 -4.00 -12.61 -5.73
CA VAL A 110 -4.58 -13.36 -6.86
C VAL A 110 -6.11 -13.37 -6.79
N ALA A 111 -6.69 -13.59 -5.61
CA ALA A 111 -8.14 -13.55 -5.42
C ALA A 111 -8.73 -12.16 -5.74
N GLY A 112 -8.01 -11.08 -5.38
CA GLY A 112 -8.37 -9.71 -5.77
C GLY A 112 -8.39 -9.52 -7.28
N GLY A 113 -7.32 -9.96 -7.96
CA GLY A 113 -7.23 -9.91 -9.43
C GLY A 113 -8.34 -10.72 -10.13
N VAL A 114 -8.65 -11.92 -9.65
CA VAL A 114 -9.76 -12.75 -10.18
C VAL A 114 -11.13 -12.11 -9.94
N GLY A 115 -11.28 -11.41 -8.81
CA GLY A 115 -12.45 -10.61 -8.48
C GLY A 115 -12.56 -9.30 -9.27
N SER A 116 -11.60 -9.01 -10.16
CA SER A 116 -11.48 -7.74 -10.89
C SER A 116 -11.46 -6.51 -9.97
N VAL A 117 -10.82 -6.66 -8.81
CA VAL A 117 -10.54 -5.61 -7.84
C VAL A 117 -9.03 -5.44 -7.66
N SER A 118 -8.62 -4.45 -6.87
CA SER A 118 -7.21 -4.25 -6.51
C SER A 118 -6.64 -5.45 -5.74
N SER A 119 -5.30 -5.54 -5.67
CA SER A 119 -4.62 -6.53 -4.81
C SER A 119 -5.17 -6.44 -3.38
N ASN A 120 -5.62 -7.57 -2.83
CA ASN A 120 -6.00 -7.65 -1.43
C ASN A 120 -4.75 -7.97 -0.63
N THR A 121 -4.41 -7.11 0.32
CA THR A 121 -3.23 -7.26 1.20
C THR A 121 -3.61 -7.01 2.65
N SER A 122 -2.66 -7.21 3.55
CA SER A 122 -2.77 -6.87 4.97
C SER A 122 -2.80 -5.35 5.16
N TYR A 123 -3.71 -4.86 5.99
CA TYR A 123 -3.87 -3.43 6.26
C TYR A 123 -3.15 -3.04 7.55
N ILE A 124 -2.25 -2.07 7.47
CA ILE A 124 -1.52 -1.52 8.62
C ILE A 124 -2.45 -0.86 9.65
N GLU A 125 -3.63 -0.40 9.22
CA GLU A 125 -4.69 0.14 10.06
C GLU A 125 -5.17 -0.87 11.10
N SER A 126 -4.97 -2.17 10.85
CA SER A 126 -5.24 -3.25 11.81
C SER A 126 -4.44 -3.10 13.11
N ALA A 127 -3.35 -2.32 13.12
CA ALA A 127 -2.60 -1.94 14.31
C ALA A 127 -3.49 -1.29 15.38
N SER A 128 -4.49 -0.49 14.96
CA SER A 128 -5.45 0.11 15.90
C SER A 128 -6.27 -0.94 16.64
N GLY A 129 -6.76 -1.97 15.93
CA GLY A 129 -7.46 -3.09 16.52
C GLY A 129 -6.57 -3.94 17.44
N ILE A 130 -5.31 -4.15 17.06
CA ILE A 130 -4.32 -4.84 17.89
C ILE A 130 -4.08 -4.08 19.20
N GLY A 131 -3.96 -2.75 19.13
CA GLY A 131 -3.82 -1.87 20.29
C GLY A 131 -5.01 -1.94 21.25
N GLU A 132 -6.21 -2.19 20.74
CA GLU A 132 -7.43 -2.44 21.53
C GLU A 132 -7.57 -3.91 22.02
N GLY A 133 -6.61 -4.79 21.66
CA GLY A 133 -6.54 -6.17 22.14
C GLY A 133 -6.93 -7.26 21.12
N ALA A 134 -7.19 -6.91 19.86
CA ALA A 134 -7.51 -7.88 18.82
C ALA A 134 -6.27 -8.65 18.34
N ARG A 135 -5.95 -9.79 18.98
CA ARG A 135 -4.74 -10.60 18.68
C ARG A 135 -5.00 -11.98 18.07
N THR A 136 -6.27 -12.41 17.98
CA THR A 136 -6.64 -13.79 17.60
C THR A 136 -7.11 -13.94 16.15
N GLY A 137 -7.16 -12.85 15.37
CA GLY A 137 -7.68 -12.84 14.00
C GLY A 137 -9.22 -12.88 13.89
N ILE A 138 -9.94 -13.14 14.99
CA ILE A 138 -11.42 -13.15 15.00
C ILE A 138 -11.96 -11.77 14.61
N ALA A 139 -11.31 -10.69 15.04
CA ALA A 139 -11.69 -9.33 14.66
C ALA A 139 -11.62 -9.15 13.13
N SER A 140 -10.56 -9.63 12.47
CA SER A 140 -10.43 -9.57 11.02
C SER A 140 -11.51 -10.38 10.30
N LEU A 141 -11.88 -11.55 10.82
CA LEU A 141 -12.97 -12.37 10.28
C LEU A 141 -14.33 -11.67 10.40
N VAL A 142 -14.63 -11.12 11.57
CA VAL A 142 -15.87 -10.38 11.83
C VAL A 142 -15.94 -9.14 10.95
N THR A 143 -14.87 -8.37 10.86
CA THR A 143 -14.78 -7.20 9.99
C THR A 143 -15.01 -7.59 8.53
N GLY A 144 -14.36 -8.65 8.04
CA GLY A 144 -14.59 -9.17 6.69
C GLY A 144 -16.05 -9.58 6.44
N LEU A 145 -16.68 -10.28 7.38
CA LEU A 145 -18.09 -10.65 7.29
C LEU A 145 -19.02 -9.42 7.29
N LEU A 146 -18.72 -8.42 8.10
CA LEU A 146 -19.44 -7.15 8.12
C LEU A 146 -19.28 -6.39 6.80
N PHE A 147 -18.10 -6.42 6.17
CA PHE A 147 -17.89 -5.85 4.84
C PHE A 147 -18.66 -6.60 3.75
N LEU A 148 -18.83 -7.92 3.85
CA LEU A 148 -19.69 -8.68 2.95
C LEU A 148 -21.16 -8.25 3.07
N ILE A 149 -21.64 -8.02 4.30
CA ILE A 149 -22.98 -7.48 4.54
C ILE A 149 -23.07 -6.02 4.06
N ALA A 150 -22.00 -5.23 4.22
CA ALA A 150 -21.93 -3.85 3.79
C ALA A 150 -22.09 -3.68 2.27
N MET A 151 -21.83 -4.71 1.46
CA MET A 151 -22.09 -4.68 0.02
C MET A 151 -23.57 -4.37 -0.31
N PHE A 152 -24.51 -4.85 0.50
CA PHE A 152 -25.93 -4.53 0.33
C PHE A 152 -26.26 -3.07 0.66
N PHE A 153 -25.39 -2.43 1.42
CA PHE A 153 -25.45 -1.02 1.83
C PHE A 153 -24.52 -0.14 0.99
N SER A 154 -24.04 -0.61 -0.17
CA SER A 154 -23.21 0.19 -1.08
C SER A 154 -23.81 1.56 -1.45
N PRO A 155 -25.16 1.77 -1.53
CA PRO A 155 -25.72 3.10 -1.78
C PRO A 155 -25.48 4.09 -0.65
N LEU A 156 -25.17 3.63 0.57
CA LEU A 156 -24.79 4.52 1.68
C LEU A 156 -23.34 5.00 1.57
N VAL A 157 -22.46 4.19 0.95
CA VAL A 157 -21.04 4.53 0.80
C VAL A 157 -20.84 5.65 -0.22
N THR A 158 -21.62 5.65 -1.30
CA THR A 158 -21.54 6.69 -2.37
C THR A 158 -21.95 8.09 -1.89
N VAL A 159 -22.62 8.16 -0.73
CA VAL A 159 -23.08 9.41 -0.11
C VAL A 159 -21.98 10.09 0.71
N ILE A 160 -20.91 9.35 1.04
CA ILE A 160 -19.81 9.86 1.84
C ILE A 160 -18.90 10.72 0.94
N PRO A 161 -18.78 12.04 1.18
CA PRO A 161 -17.87 12.88 0.42
C PRO A 161 -16.42 12.52 0.71
N TYR A 162 -15.58 12.67 -0.30
CA TYR A 162 -14.13 12.47 -0.17
C TYR A 162 -13.52 13.42 0.87
N GLU A 163 -14.06 14.63 0.98
CA GLU A 163 -13.65 15.65 1.94
C GLU A 163 -13.80 15.19 3.40
N ALA A 164 -14.72 14.25 3.68
CA ALA A 164 -14.85 13.64 5.01
C ALA A 164 -13.81 12.53 5.25
N ALA A 165 -13.36 11.84 4.19
CA ALA A 165 -12.36 10.78 4.30
C ALA A 165 -10.94 11.33 4.46
N THR A 166 -10.62 12.46 3.81
CA THR A 166 -9.29 13.09 3.86
C THR A 166 -8.72 13.29 5.28
N PRO A 167 -9.41 13.92 6.24
CA PRO A 167 -8.86 14.09 7.58
C PRO A 167 -8.61 12.77 8.31
N ALA A 168 -9.44 11.74 8.06
CA ALA A 168 -9.22 10.41 8.62
C ALA A 168 -7.93 9.79 8.06
N LEU A 169 -7.70 9.89 6.74
CA LEU A 169 -6.46 9.41 6.10
C LEU A 169 -5.21 10.13 6.62
N VAL A 170 -5.31 11.44 6.91
CA VAL A 170 -4.19 12.19 7.52
C VAL A 170 -3.87 11.67 8.91
N ILE A 171 -4.88 11.38 9.74
CA ILE A 171 -4.68 10.81 11.07
C ILE A 171 -4.08 9.40 10.97
N VAL A 172 -4.56 8.57 10.04
CA VAL A 172 -3.99 7.23 9.79
C VAL A 172 -2.52 7.35 9.40
N GLY A 173 -2.17 8.24 8.46
CA GLY A 173 -0.78 8.48 8.07
C GLY A 173 0.08 8.99 9.24
N PHE A 174 -0.46 9.85 10.11
CA PHE A 174 0.21 10.27 11.34
C PHE A 174 0.47 9.10 12.28
N LEU A 175 -0.51 8.23 12.50
CA LEU A 175 -0.36 7.03 13.34
C LEU A 175 0.72 6.10 12.77
N MET A 176 0.77 5.90 11.46
CA MET A 176 1.84 5.11 10.82
C MET A 176 3.23 5.74 11.02
N MET A 177 3.35 7.06 10.93
CA MET A 177 4.61 7.78 11.18
C MET A 177 5.12 7.63 12.62
N THR A 178 4.25 7.34 13.59
CA THR A 178 4.70 7.12 14.98
C THR A 178 5.64 5.93 15.12
N GLN A 179 5.55 4.93 14.22
CA GLN A 179 6.37 3.72 14.25
C GLN A 179 7.84 4.01 13.95
N ILE A 180 8.16 5.15 13.32
CA ILE A 180 9.54 5.60 13.10
C ILE A 180 10.30 5.76 14.42
N ARG A 181 9.61 5.98 15.55
CA ARG A 181 10.24 6.08 16.86
C ARG A 181 10.97 4.81 17.29
N HIS A 182 10.59 3.64 16.76
CA HIS A 182 11.25 2.37 17.06
C HIS A 182 12.57 2.18 16.29
N ILE A 183 12.89 3.06 15.34
CA ILE A 183 14.13 3.00 14.58
C ILE A 183 15.26 3.62 15.41
N ASP A 184 16.35 2.87 15.58
CA ASP A 184 17.56 3.38 16.22
C ASP A 184 18.34 4.31 15.28
N PHE A 185 18.06 5.61 15.38
CA PHE A 185 18.77 6.65 14.64
C PHE A 185 20.18 6.95 15.19
N THR A 186 20.58 6.35 16.31
CA THR A 186 21.94 6.54 16.85
C THR A 186 22.97 5.71 16.09
N ASP A 187 22.56 4.59 15.48
CA ASP A 187 23.38 3.83 14.55
C ASP A 187 23.23 4.39 13.13
N TYR A 188 24.26 5.09 12.64
CA TYR A 188 24.30 5.61 11.27
C TYR A 188 24.13 4.54 10.18
N SER A 189 24.46 3.27 10.47
CA SER A 189 24.25 2.17 9.53
C SER A 189 22.78 1.77 9.37
N ILE A 190 21.90 2.24 10.26
CA ILE A 190 20.45 2.02 10.23
C ILE A 190 19.71 3.34 9.95
N GLY A 191 20.08 4.41 10.65
CA GLY A 191 19.41 5.71 10.56
C GLY A 191 19.51 6.38 9.18
N ILE A 192 20.67 6.31 8.50
CA ILE A 192 20.81 6.90 7.17
C ILE A 192 19.97 6.15 6.13
N PRO A 193 20.03 4.81 6.03
CA PRO A 193 19.13 4.06 5.15
C PRO A 193 17.65 4.30 5.41
N ALA A 194 17.23 4.27 6.67
CA ALA A 194 15.85 4.53 7.06
C ALA A 194 15.40 5.94 6.63
N PHE A 195 16.23 6.95 6.85
CA PHE A 195 15.96 8.31 6.40
C PHE A 195 15.81 8.41 4.88
N LEU A 196 16.72 7.80 4.11
CA LEU A 196 16.65 7.79 2.66
C LEU A 196 15.38 7.10 2.16
N THR A 197 15.00 5.99 2.77
CA THR A 197 13.75 5.30 2.43
C THR A 197 12.54 6.19 2.66
N ILE A 198 12.41 6.80 3.84
CA ILE A 198 11.27 7.66 4.18
C ILE A 198 11.21 8.89 3.27
N ALA A 199 12.35 9.49 2.94
CA ALA A 199 12.40 10.72 2.13
C ALA A 199 12.18 10.44 0.63
N LEU A 200 12.73 9.35 0.10
CA LEU A 200 12.67 9.08 -1.34
C LEU A 200 11.33 8.51 -1.79
N MET A 201 10.56 7.84 -0.93
CA MET A 201 9.23 7.34 -1.33
C MET A 201 8.30 8.48 -1.81
N PRO A 202 8.08 9.58 -1.04
CA PRO A 202 7.23 10.68 -1.50
C PRO A 202 7.84 11.46 -2.65
N PHE A 203 9.16 11.70 -2.64
CA PHE A 203 9.82 12.47 -3.70
C PHE A 203 9.86 11.77 -5.05
N THR A 204 9.85 10.44 -5.06
CA THR A 204 9.84 9.65 -6.29
C THR A 204 8.47 9.07 -6.64
N TYR A 205 7.46 9.33 -5.81
CA TYR A 205 6.11 8.75 -5.91
C TYR A 205 6.11 7.21 -6.07
N SER A 206 7.12 6.54 -5.51
CA SER A 206 7.33 5.10 -5.65
C SER A 206 7.90 4.51 -4.37
N ILE A 207 7.12 3.59 -3.78
CA ILE A 207 7.52 2.78 -2.61
C ILE A 207 8.80 2.01 -2.96
N THR A 208 8.80 1.33 -4.11
CA THR A 208 9.91 0.54 -4.65
C THR A 208 11.21 1.35 -4.74
N ASN A 209 11.13 2.61 -5.19
CA ASN A 209 12.32 3.47 -5.31
C ASN A 209 12.90 3.85 -3.94
N GLY A 210 12.04 4.18 -2.97
CA GLY A 210 12.50 4.51 -1.62
C GLY A 210 13.12 3.30 -0.90
N ILE A 211 12.50 2.13 -1.01
CA ILE A 211 13.03 0.89 -0.42
C ILE A 211 14.34 0.47 -1.08
N GLY A 212 14.41 0.54 -2.41
CA GLY A 212 15.63 0.24 -3.16
C GLY A 212 16.80 1.12 -2.75
N ALA A 213 16.58 2.43 -2.63
CA ALA A 213 17.61 3.36 -2.17
C ALA A 213 18.03 3.09 -0.70
N GLY A 214 17.09 2.69 0.15
CA GLY A 214 17.37 2.20 1.51
C GLY A 214 18.32 1.00 1.53
N PHE A 215 17.99 -0.07 0.81
CA PHE A 215 18.83 -1.26 0.77
C PHE A 215 20.21 -1.00 0.17
N VAL A 216 20.28 -0.25 -0.93
CA VAL A 216 21.56 0.09 -1.57
C VAL A 216 22.42 0.92 -0.63
N SER A 217 21.85 1.95 0.02
CA SER A 217 22.60 2.75 0.98
C SER A 217 23.05 1.95 2.21
N TRP A 218 22.22 1.04 2.72
CA TRP A 218 22.58 0.16 3.83
C TRP A 218 23.79 -0.72 3.50
N VAL A 219 23.77 -1.38 2.33
CA VAL A 219 24.90 -2.21 1.86
C VAL A 219 26.16 -1.36 1.69
N ILE A 220 26.06 -0.18 1.06
CA ILE A 220 27.21 0.74 0.89
C ILE A 220 27.79 1.15 2.24
N ILE A 221 26.96 1.49 3.22
CA ILE A 221 27.43 1.91 4.55
C ILE A 221 28.07 0.74 5.29
N LYS A 222 27.51 -0.48 5.22
CA LYS A 222 28.11 -1.68 5.83
C LYS A 222 29.46 -2.02 5.19
N ILE A 223 29.62 -1.81 3.88
CA ILE A 223 30.93 -1.94 3.20
C ILE A 223 31.91 -0.87 3.70
N ALA A 224 31.49 0.40 3.70
CA ALA A 224 32.34 1.53 4.10
C ALA A 224 32.78 1.46 5.57
N THR A 225 31.95 0.88 6.45
CA THR A 225 32.25 0.68 7.88
C THR A 225 33.01 -0.62 8.15
N GLY A 226 33.35 -1.40 7.13
CA GLY A 226 34.11 -2.66 7.26
C GLY A 226 33.29 -3.84 7.81
N LYS A 227 31.97 -3.69 8.00
CA LYS A 227 31.05 -4.70 8.53
C LYS A 227 30.50 -5.63 7.42
N ILE A 228 31.34 -5.99 6.45
CA ILE A 228 30.94 -6.76 5.26
C ILE A 228 30.39 -8.15 5.64
N LYS A 229 30.90 -8.75 6.72
CA LYS A 229 30.48 -10.08 7.19
C LYS A 229 29.06 -10.11 7.77
N GLU A 230 28.49 -8.96 8.11
CA GLU A 230 27.10 -8.85 8.59
C GLU A 230 26.10 -8.81 7.43
N ILE A 231 26.57 -8.67 6.17
CA ILE A 231 25.71 -8.58 4.99
C ILE A 231 25.35 -9.99 4.56
N ASN A 232 24.08 -10.36 4.74
CA ASN A 232 23.53 -11.61 4.19
C ASN A 232 23.64 -11.61 2.65
N TRP A 233 23.92 -12.76 2.04
CA TRP A 233 24.00 -12.93 0.59
C TRP A 233 22.75 -12.41 -0.14
N LEU A 234 21.57 -12.53 0.48
CA LEU A 234 20.31 -12.07 -0.10
C LEU A 234 20.27 -10.54 -0.23
N MET A 235 20.84 -9.81 0.73
CA MET A 235 20.95 -8.35 0.69
C MET A 235 21.84 -7.89 -0.46
N TRP A 236 22.91 -8.64 -0.77
CA TRP A 236 23.73 -8.38 -1.94
C TRP A 236 22.94 -8.51 -3.23
N VAL A 237 22.18 -9.60 -3.38
CA VAL A 237 21.36 -9.83 -4.58
C VAL A 237 20.32 -8.73 -4.75
N ILE A 238 19.60 -8.38 -3.69
CA ILE A 238 18.56 -7.34 -3.71
C ILE A 238 19.16 -5.97 -4.04
N SER A 239 20.25 -5.57 -3.39
CA SER A 239 20.91 -4.29 -3.66
C SER A 239 21.44 -4.22 -5.09
N ILE A 240 22.02 -5.30 -5.63
CA ILE A 240 22.46 -5.35 -7.04
C ILE A 240 21.25 -5.23 -7.98
N ALA A 241 20.16 -5.94 -7.72
CA ALA A 241 18.95 -5.86 -8.52
C ALA A 241 18.39 -4.41 -8.55
N PHE A 242 18.38 -3.72 -7.43
CA PHE A 242 17.96 -2.32 -7.36
C PHE A 242 18.93 -1.36 -8.08
N ILE A 243 20.23 -1.61 -8.00
CA ILE A 243 21.21 -0.84 -8.79
C ILE A 243 20.93 -1.00 -10.29
N VAL A 244 20.67 -2.23 -10.75
CA VAL A 244 20.29 -2.49 -12.15
C VAL A 244 18.99 -1.77 -12.48
N TYR A 245 17.95 -1.91 -11.64
CA TYR A 245 16.67 -1.23 -11.84
C TYR A 245 16.81 0.30 -11.97
N PHE A 246 17.60 0.92 -11.10
CA PHE A 246 17.89 2.37 -11.19
C PHE A 246 18.76 2.73 -12.38
N ALA A 247 19.58 1.80 -12.89
CA ALA A 247 20.41 2.00 -14.07
C ALA A 247 19.63 1.89 -15.39
N ILE A 248 18.50 1.17 -15.44
CA ILE A 248 17.69 0.99 -16.67
C ILE A 248 17.28 2.33 -17.26
N ASN A 249 16.65 3.21 -16.48
CA ASN A 249 16.19 4.53 -16.95
C ASN A 249 17.34 5.40 -17.55
N PRO A 250 18.48 5.61 -16.85
CA PRO A 250 19.61 6.32 -17.42
C PRO A 250 20.18 5.63 -18.66
N ILE A 251 20.24 4.30 -18.68
CA ILE A 251 20.77 3.54 -19.83
C ILE A 251 19.86 3.69 -21.05
N GLU A 252 18.54 3.64 -20.89
CA GLU A 252 17.57 3.85 -21.98
C GLU A 252 17.64 5.27 -22.54
N GLN A 253 17.84 6.27 -21.68
CA GLN A 253 18.09 7.66 -22.09
C GLN A 253 19.44 7.79 -22.84
N LEU A 254 20.48 7.07 -22.41
CA LEU A 254 21.80 7.11 -23.03
C LEU A 254 21.86 6.37 -24.37
N LEU A 255 21.06 5.30 -24.51
CA LEU A 255 20.94 4.49 -25.72
C LEU A 255 19.90 5.03 -26.71
N GLY A 256 19.13 6.06 -26.33
CA GLY A 256 18.14 6.70 -27.20
C GLY A 256 16.94 5.82 -27.54
N VAL A 257 16.61 4.85 -26.68
CA VAL A 257 15.51 3.89 -26.88
C VAL A 257 14.21 4.36 -26.20
N ALA A 258 14.25 5.44 -25.41
CA ALA A 258 13.06 6.04 -24.81
C ALA A 258 12.18 6.69 -25.90
N GLY A 259 11.11 5.99 -26.28
CA GLY A 259 10.00 6.49 -27.10
C GLY A 259 8.75 6.67 -26.27
#